data_AF-A0A1Z2XLB4-F1
#
_entry.id   AF-A0A1Z2XLB4-F1
#
_cell.length_a   1.000
_cell.length_b   1.000
_cell.length_c   1.000
_cell.angle_alpha   90.00
_cell.angle_beta   90.00
_cell.angle_gamma   90.00
#
_symmetry.space_group_name_H-M   'P 1'
#
loop_
_entity.id
_entity.type
_entity.pdbx_description
1 polymer ?
#
loop_
_entity_poly.entity_id
_entity_poly.type
_entity_poly.pdbx_seq_one_letter_code
_entity_poly.pdbx_strand_id
1 'polypeptide(L)'
;MSAYRTAIETNYRMIKGENIAENEREAIVGELLEAAETDPAMPTGSRAMYPVFYIPPQGVKLQSLMAQIPKTKILAGNMYELEILRVLCLLAPEDPRVVFMRDATLERLRSTCFGWEDDGVGECFDASLIVLRFLCAAAPEDREWIKGRIENYNRHADDKKRPWFPLWYFWLCLSEMPLELALPEIERHREELEKKLRRSYVMNSPQDRALHPLLICMLRNLMSRLPEYAWLSGRLVLLNPKDGRARLDMEEVKTA
;
A
#
# COMPACT_ATOMS: atom_id res chain seq x y z
N MET A 1 -7.65 -19.69 3.32
CA MET A 1 -7.06 -18.77 4.32
C MET A 1 -8.07 -17.63 4.50
N SER A 2 -7.88 -16.55 5.28
CA SER A 2 -8.80 -15.40 5.11
C SER A 2 -8.32 -14.59 3.90
N ALA A 3 -9.23 -14.17 3.00
CA ALA A 3 -8.87 -13.45 1.78
C ALA A 3 -7.94 -12.25 2.06
N TYR A 4 -8.19 -11.53 3.15
CA TYR A 4 -7.31 -10.44 3.57
C TYR A 4 -5.90 -10.88 3.98
N ARG A 5 -5.74 -12.03 4.65
CA ARG A 5 -4.39 -12.56 4.92
C ARG A 5 -3.68 -12.89 3.61
N THR A 6 -4.36 -13.54 2.67
CA THR A 6 -3.82 -13.85 1.33
C THR A 6 -3.39 -12.57 0.61
N ALA A 7 -4.20 -11.51 0.64
CA ALA A 7 -3.85 -10.22 0.05
C ALA A 7 -2.65 -9.54 0.74
N ILE A 8 -2.57 -9.58 2.08
CA ILE A 8 -1.47 -8.99 2.84
C ILE A 8 -0.15 -9.73 2.61
N GLU A 9 -0.18 -11.07 2.61
CA GLU A 9 1.00 -11.90 2.32
C GLU A 9 1.48 -11.66 0.88
N THR A 10 0.55 -11.59 -0.09
CA THR A 10 0.87 -11.25 -1.48
C THR A 10 1.52 -9.88 -1.58
N ASN A 11 0.96 -8.86 -0.90
CA ASN A 11 1.55 -7.53 -0.82
C ASN A 11 2.99 -7.56 -0.28
N TYR A 12 3.25 -8.29 0.80
CA TYR A 12 4.59 -8.42 1.37
C TYR A 12 5.58 -9.02 0.38
N ARG A 13 5.17 -10.06 -0.36
CA ARG A 13 6.00 -10.71 -1.38
C ARG A 13 6.31 -9.76 -2.54
N MET A 14 5.29 -9.04 -3.03
CA MET A 14 5.46 -8.03 -4.08
C MET A 14 6.41 -6.91 -3.66
N ILE A 15 6.26 -6.37 -2.43
CA ILE A 15 7.15 -5.33 -1.91
C ILE A 15 8.59 -5.84 -1.77
N LYS A 16 8.78 -7.10 -1.38
CA LYS A 16 10.12 -7.72 -1.32
C LYS A 16 10.72 -7.95 -2.71
N GLY A 17 9.94 -7.87 -3.78
CA GLY A 17 10.38 -8.17 -5.14
C GLY A 17 10.45 -9.66 -5.41
N GLU A 18 9.67 -10.47 -4.70
CA GLU A 18 9.58 -11.91 -4.96
C GLU A 18 8.83 -12.16 -6.28
N ASN A 19 9.32 -13.13 -7.04
CA ASN A 19 8.61 -13.60 -8.24
C ASN A 19 7.48 -14.55 -7.83
N ILE A 20 6.24 -14.19 -8.13
CA ILE A 20 5.06 -15.02 -7.90
C ILE A 20 4.81 -15.84 -9.18
N ALA A 21 4.95 -17.15 -9.08
CA ALA A 21 4.77 -18.05 -10.23
C ALA A 21 3.33 -17.99 -10.77
N GLU A 22 3.14 -18.26 -12.07
CA GLU A 22 1.83 -18.15 -12.73
C GLU A 22 0.74 -18.98 -12.03
N ASN A 23 1.03 -20.24 -11.74
CA ASN A 23 0.10 -21.14 -11.04
C ASN A 23 -0.26 -20.64 -9.62
N GLU A 24 0.68 -19.97 -8.95
CA GLU A 24 0.44 -19.37 -7.63
C GLU A 24 -0.40 -18.10 -7.76
N ARG A 25 -0.14 -17.28 -8.78
CA ARG A 25 -0.96 -16.11 -9.12
C ARG A 25 -2.40 -16.51 -9.43
N GLU A 26 -2.62 -17.53 -10.25
CA GLU A 26 -3.94 -18.07 -10.56
C GLU A 26 -4.67 -18.54 -9.28
N ALA A 27 -3.96 -19.23 -8.38
CA ALA A 27 -4.52 -19.68 -7.11
C ALA A 27 -4.89 -18.51 -6.18
N ILE A 28 -4.03 -17.49 -6.08
CA ILE A 28 -4.30 -16.25 -5.31
C ILE A 28 -5.54 -15.55 -5.88
N VAL A 29 -5.60 -15.34 -7.19
CA VAL A 29 -6.72 -14.69 -7.86
C VAL A 29 -8.01 -15.48 -7.62
N GLY A 30 -7.98 -16.81 -7.79
CA GLY A 30 -9.11 -17.69 -7.52
C GLY A 30 -9.63 -17.56 -6.08
N GLU A 31 -8.75 -17.66 -5.07
CA GLU A 31 -9.15 -17.53 -3.66
C GLU A 31 -9.77 -16.15 -3.36
N LEU A 32 -9.19 -15.07 -3.90
CA LEU A 32 -9.70 -13.71 -3.67
C LEU A 32 -11.04 -13.48 -4.37
N LEU A 33 -11.22 -13.99 -5.60
CA LEU A 33 -12.48 -13.90 -6.33
C LEU A 33 -13.59 -14.74 -5.70
N GLU A 34 -13.29 -15.93 -5.16
CA GLU A 34 -14.26 -16.76 -4.45
C GLU A 34 -14.76 -16.10 -3.16
N ALA A 35 -13.93 -15.28 -2.51
CA ALA A 35 -14.29 -14.58 -1.28
C ALA A 35 -15.11 -13.29 -1.50
N ALA A 36 -15.30 -12.84 -2.74
CA ALA A 36 -16.04 -11.63 -3.06
C ALA A 36 -17.55 -11.83 -2.89
N GLU A 37 -18.25 -10.80 -2.39
CA GLU A 37 -19.71 -10.75 -2.47
C GLU A 37 -20.16 -10.71 -3.94
N THR A 38 -21.08 -11.61 -4.30
CA THR A 38 -21.47 -11.83 -5.70
C THR A 38 -22.65 -10.97 -6.16
N ASP A 39 -23.49 -10.53 -5.21
CA ASP A 39 -24.64 -9.66 -5.50
C ASP A 39 -24.79 -8.57 -4.42
N PRO A 40 -23.83 -7.63 -4.34
CA PRO A 40 -23.85 -6.66 -3.28
C PRO A 40 -24.83 -5.51 -3.58
N ALA A 41 -25.58 -5.10 -2.56
CA ALA A 41 -26.40 -3.90 -2.64
C ALA A 41 -25.52 -2.64 -2.63
N MET A 42 -25.43 -1.94 -3.76
CA MET A 42 -24.64 -0.71 -3.89
C MET A 42 -25.19 0.42 -3.00
N PRO A 43 -24.44 0.86 -1.98
CA PRO A 43 -24.93 1.85 -1.03
C PRO A 43 -24.86 3.28 -1.59
N THR A 44 -25.86 4.11 -1.26
CA THR A 44 -25.90 5.54 -1.59
C THR A 44 -25.79 6.43 -0.35
N GLY A 45 -25.44 7.71 -0.56
CA GLY A 45 -25.32 8.70 0.51
C GLY A 45 -24.25 8.33 1.54
N SER A 46 -24.53 8.53 2.84
CA SER A 46 -23.56 8.25 3.91
C SER A 46 -23.16 6.77 4.02
N ARG A 47 -23.94 5.85 3.45
CA ARG A 47 -23.58 4.42 3.41
C ARG A 47 -22.50 4.10 2.38
N ALA A 48 -22.28 4.98 1.39
CA ALA A 48 -21.23 4.81 0.37
C ALA A 48 -19.80 4.79 0.96
N MET A 49 -19.64 5.27 2.20
CA MET A 49 -18.37 5.22 2.94
C MET A 49 -17.91 3.80 3.32
N TYR A 50 -18.76 2.78 3.21
CA TYR A 50 -18.45 1.41 3.61
C TYR A 50 -18.13 0.51 2.40
N PRO A 51 -17.32 -0.55 2.59
CA PRO A 51 -17.02 -1.52 1.54
C PRO A 51 -18.27 -2.32 1.14
N VAL A 52 -18.19 -2.92 -0.03
CA VAL A 52 -19.31 -3.54 -0.75
C VAL A 52 -19.01 -4.98 -1.14
N PHE A 53 -17.82 -5.25 -1.66
CA PHE A 53 -17.41 -6.56 -2.17
C PHE A 53 -16.68 -7.40 -1.12
N TYR A 54 -15.96 -6.74 -0.21
CA TYR A 54 -15.16 -7.41 0.81
C TYR A 54 -15.42 -6.80 2.17
N ILE A 55 -16.33 -7.43 2.91
CA ILE A 55 -16.76 -6.97 4.23
C ILE A 55 -15.90 -7.64 5.32
N PRO A 56 -15.23 -6.88 6.19
CA PRO A 56 -14.50 -7.45 7.31
C PRO A 56 -15.34 -8.39 8.17
N PRO A 57 -14.81 -9.55 8.60
CA PRO A 57 -15.49 -10.40 9.56
C PRO A 57 -15.70 -9.67 10.89
N GLN A 58 -16.86 -9.85 11.51
CA GLN A 58 -17.20 -9.19 12.77
C GLN A 58 -16.29 -9.66 13.91
N GLY A 59 -15.89 -8.73 14.79
CA GLY A 59 -15.08 -9.03 15.97
C GLY A 59 -13.59 -9.31 15.71
N VAL A 60 -13.15 -9.32 14.46
CA VAL A 60 -11.74 -9.51 14.10
C VAL A 60 -11.01 -8.17 14.10
N LYS A 61 -9.93 -8.08 14.88
CA LYS A 61 -9.02 -6.92 14.81
C LYS A 61 -8.13 -7.06 13.58
N LEU A 62 -8.39 -6.22 12.59
CA LEU A 62 -7.57 -6.11 11.40
C LEU A 62 -6.31 -5.29 11.68
N GLN A 63 -5.25 -5.60 10.92
CA GLN A 63 -4.00 -4.87 10.95
C GLN A 63 -3.58 -4.53 9.50
N SER A 64 -3.11 -3.31 9.27
CA SER A 64 -2.60 -2.85 7.98
C SER A 64 -1.20 -3.41 7.69
N LEU A 65 -0.72 -3.21 6.45
CA LEU A 65 0.67 -3.52 6.06
C LEU A 65 1.71 -2.78 6.92
N MET A 66 1.37 -1.59 7.44
CA MET A 66 2.24 -0.81 8.34
C MET A 66 1.95 -1.09 9.83
N ALA A 67 1.35 -2.23 10.12
CA ALA A 67 0.99 -2.66 11.47
C ALA A 67 -0.01 -1.74 12.21
N GLN A 68 -0.70 -0.83 11.51
CA GLN A 68 -1.76 0.01 12.08
C GLN A 68 -2.98 -0.86 12.40
N ILE A 69 -3.60 -0.63 13.56
CA ILE A 69 -4.90 -1.21 13.90
C ILE A 69 -5.96 -0.11 13.73
N PRO A 70 -6.85 -0.20 12.73
CA PRO A 70 -7.93 0.77 12.55
C PRO A 70 -8.84 0.86 13.78
N LYS A 71 -9.25 2.07 14.15
CA LYS A 71 -10.16 2.34 15.27
C LYS A 71 -11.60 2.51 14.82
N THR A 72 -11.81 2.88 13.55
CA THR A 72 -13.12 3.08 12.95
C THR A 72 -13.46 1.95 11.97
N LYS A 73 -14.78 1.70 11.82
CA LYS A 73 -15.28 0.75 10.82
C LYS A 73 -15.03 1.21 9.38
N ILE A 74 -14.96 2.53 9.15
CA ILE A 74 -14.69 3.10 7.83
C ILE A 74 -13.28 2.75 7.38
N LEU A 75 -12.26 3.06 8.18
CA LEU A 75 -10.89 2.71 7.85
C LEU A 75 -10.71 1.18 7.77
N ALA A 76 -11.23 0.43 8.76
CA ALA A 76 -11.13 -1.02 8.76
C ALA A 76 -11.74 -1.66 7.49
N GLY A 77 -12.92 -1.19 7.09
CA GLY A 77 -13.64 -1.69 5.92
C GLY A 77 -12.94 -1.37 4.61
N ASN A 78 -12.58 -0.10 4.39
CA ASN A 78 -11.93 0.30 3.15
C ASN A 78 -10.50 -0.25 3.06
N MET A 79 -9.76 -0.34 4.16
CA MET A 79 -8.46 -1.03 4.17
C MET A 79 -8.60 -2.50 3.76
N TYR A 80 -9.62 -3.20 4.26
CA TYR A 80 -9.84 -4.61 3.93
C TYR A 80 -10.15 -4.80 2.45
N GLU A 81 -11.12 -4.06 1.92
CA GLU A 81 -11.56 -4.18 0.54
C GLU A 81 -10.52 -3.69 -0.46
N LEU A 82 -9.97 -2.49 -0.25
CA LEU A 82 -9.11 -1.87 -1.24
C LEU A 82 -7.75 -2.57 -1.35
N GLU A 83 -7.22 -3.14 -0.28
CA GLU A 83 -5.99 -3.93 -0.34
C GLU A 83 -6.19 -5.25 -1.12
N ILE A 84 -7.37 -5.88 -1.00
CA ILE A 84 -7.72 -7.07 -1.77
C ILE A 84 -7.91 -6.71 -3.25
N LEU A 85 -8.74 -5.70 -3.53
CA LEU A 85 -9.01 -5.27 -4.90
C LEU A 85 -7.77 -4.74 -5.61
N ARG A 86 -6.86 -4.07 -4.89
CA ARG A 86 -5.56 -3.65 -5.44
C ARG A 86 -4.76 -4.85 -5.93
N VAL A 87 -4.68 -5.93 -5.15
CA VAL A 87 -3.98 -7.16 -5.57
C VAL A 87 -4.64 -7.77 -6.81
N LEU A 88 -5.97 -7.84 -6.85
CA LEU A 88 -6.70 -8.32 -8.02
C LEU A 88 -6.44 -7.46 -9.27
N CYS A 89 -6.44 -6.13 -9.16
CA CYS A 89 -6.13 -5.23 -10.26
C CYS A 89 -4.71 -5.44 -10.80
N LEU A 90 -3.75 -5.82 -9.95
CA LEU A 90 -2.36 -6.07 -10.36
C LEU A 90 -2.15 -7.46 -10.96
N LEU A 91 -2.91 -8.46 -10.52
CA LEU A 91 -2.70 -9.86 -10.91
C LEU A 91 -3.62 -10.34 -12.03
N ALA A 92 -4.83 -9.77 -12.14
CA ALA A 92 -5.84 -10.14 -13.12
C ALA A 92 -6.66 -8.91 -13.58
N PRO A 93 -6.02 -7.86 -14.16
CA PRO A 93 -6.69 -6.61 -14.51
C PRO A 93 -7.82 -6.76 -15.54
N GLU A 94 -7.74 -7.78 -16.40
CA GLU A 94 -8.68 -8.02 -17.49
C GLU A 94 -9.79 -9.03 -17.13
N ASP A 95 -9.77 -9.60 -15.92
CA ASP A 95 -10.84 -10.50 -15.49
C ASP A 95 -12.15 -9.69 -15.34
N PRO A 96 -13.27 -10.11 -15.99
CA PRO A 96 -14.50 -9.33 -15.98
C PRO A 96 -15.06 -9.04 -14.58
N ARG A 97 -14.85 -9.94 -13.61
CA ARG A 97 -15.28 -9.72 -12.22
C ARG A 97 -14.41 -8.68 -11.54
N VAL A 98 -13.10 -8.70 -11.81
CA VAL A 98 -12.17 -7.68 -11.30
C VAL A 98 -12.50 -6.31 -11.89
N VAL A 99 -12.72 -6.22 -13.20
CA VAL A 99 -13.15 -4.99 -13.89
C VAL A 99 -14.42 -4.43 -13.26
N PHE A 100 -15.45 -5.26 -13.08
CA PHE A 100 -16.70 -4.84 -12.46
C PHE A 100 -16.50 -4.31 -11.03
N MET A 101 -15.80 -5.06 -10.17
CA MET A 101 -15.58 -4.64 -8.79
C MET A 101 -14.73 -3.37 -8.70
N ARG A 102 -13.72 -3.25 -9.56
CA ARG A 102 -12.85 -2.07 -9.68
C ARG A 102 -13.67 -0.83 -10.03
N ASP A 103 -14.44 -0.90 -11.11
CA ASP A 103 -15.18 0.25 -11.63
C ASP A 103 -16.27 0.69 -10.65
N ALA A 104 -17.01 -0.25 -10.07
CA ALA A 104 -18.01 0.03 -9.04
C ALA A 104 -17.38 0.64 -7.76
N THR A 105 -16.19 0.17 -7.37
CA THR A 105 -15.45 0.72 -6.23
C THR A 105 -14.95 2.14 -6.52
N LEU A 106 -14.42 2.40 -7.72
CA LEU A 106 -14.01 3.74 -8.13
C LEU A 106 -15.20 4.71 -8.12
N GLU A 107 -16.34 4.32 -8.67
CA GLU A 107 -17.56 5.14 -8.63
C GLU A 107 -17.99 5.45 -7.19
N ARG A 108 -17.99 4.44 -6.31
CA ARG A 108 -18.28 4.61 -4.88
C ARG A 108 -17.34 5.61 -4.22
N LEU A 109 -16.02 5.46 -4.42
CA LEU A 109 -15.01 6.31 -3.79
C LEU A 109 -15.10 7.78 -4.23
N ARG A 110 -15.63 8.09 -5.41
CA ARG A 110 -15.90 9.48 -5.82
C ARG A 110 -16.95 10.18 -4.96
N SER A 111 -17.76 9.42 -4.22
CA SER A 111 -18.81 9.97 -3.35
C SER A 111 -18.41 10.05 -1.87
N THR A 112 -17.17 9.71 -1.51
CA THR A 112 -16.72 9.71 -0.11
C THR A 112 -15.76 10.87 0.18
N CYS A 113 -15.77 11.34 1.43
CA CYS A 113 -14.88 12.44 1.85
C CYS A 113 -13.40 12.07 1.74
N PHE A 114 -13.01 10.87 2.19
CA PHE A 114 -11.62 10.37 2.09
C PHE A 114 -11.22 9.99 0.65
N GLY A 115 -12.19 9.64 -0.20
CA GLY A 115 -11.94 9.22 -1.58
C GLY A 115 -11.82 10.38 -2.56
N TRP A 116 -12.61 11.44 -2.40
CA TRP A 116 -12.73 12.52 -3.38
C TRP A 116 -12.57 13.93 -2.82
N GLU A 117 -13.03 14.17 -1.60
CA GLU A 117 -13.02 15.51 -1.00
C GLU A 117 -11.69 15.82 -0.31
N ASP A 118 -11.57 17.05 0.19
CA ASP A 118 -10.45 17.50 1.02
C ASP A 118 -10.73 17.17 2.49
N ASP A 119 -10.26 16.01 2.96
CA ASP A 119 -10.49 15.53 4.32
C ASP A 119 -9.19 14.97 4.95
N GLY A 120 -8.62 15.77 5.87
CA GLY A 120 -7.48 15.43 6.71
C GLY A 120 -7.82 14.96 8.12
N VAL A 121 -9.11 14.80 8.45
CA VAL A 121 -9.60 14.61 9.81
C VAL A 121 -9.60 13.14 10.20
N GLY A 122 -9.24 12.86 11.46
CA GLY A 122 -9.34 11.51 12.03
C GLY A 122 -8.65 10.43 11.17
N GLU A 123 -9.35 9.30 10.99
CA GLU A 123 -8.92 8.18 10.16
C GLU A 123 -9.33 8.32 8.67
N CYS A 124 -10.07 9.38 8.29
CA CYS A 124 -10.30 9.70 6.88
C CYS A 124 -8.99 10.03 6.16
N PHE A 125 -8.04 10.67 6.85
CA PHE A 125 -6.69 10.88 6.36
C PHE A 125 -5.98 9.56 6.02
N ASP A 126 -6.05 8.57 6.92
CA ASP A 126 -5.42 7.26 6.70
C ASP A 126 -6.16 6.49 5.59
N ALA A 127 -7.49 6.59 5.53
CA ALA A 127 -8.29 5.98 4.47
C ALA A 127 -7.98 6.59 3.09
N SER A 128 -7.71 7.89 3.03
CA SER A 128 -7.28 8.59 1.81
C SER A 128 -5.97 8.05 1.27
N LEU A 129 -5.03 7.65 2.15
CA LEU A 129 -3.80 6.97 1.74
C LEU A 129 -4.05 5.56 1.18
N ILE A 130 -4.98 4.79 1.76
CA ILE A 130 -5.39 3.50 1.20
C ILE A 130 -5.99 3.71 -0.20
N VAL A 131 -6.86 4.71 -0.36
CA VAL A 131 -7.44 5.06 -1.67
C VAL A 131 -6.35 5.45 -2.66
N LEU A 132 -5.41 6.31 -2.28
CA LEU A 132 -4.30 6.72 -3.13
C LEU A 132 -3.53 5.51 -3.69
N ARG A 133 -3.21 4.54 -2.83
CA ARG A 133 -2.49 3.32 -3.25
C ARG A 133 -3.33 2.44 -4.16
N PHE A 134 -4.64 2.33 -3.89
CA PHE A 134 -5.57 1.61 -4.75
C PHE A 134 -5.67 2.25 -6.14
N LEU A 135 -5.80 3.58 -6.22
CA LEU A 135 -5.85 4.32 -7.49
C LEU A 135 -4.62 4.05 -8.37
N CYS A 136 -3.43 3.94 -7.75
CA CYS A 136 -2.20 3.62 -8.48
C CYS A 136 -2.24 2.27 -9.21
N ALA A 137 -3.08 1.33 -8.77
CA ALA A 137 -3.28 0.03 -9.43
C ALA A 137 -4.56 -0.02 -10.28
N ALA A 138 -5.63 0.63 -9.82
CA ALA A 138 -6.96 0.51 -10.40
C ALA A 138 -7.25 1.54 -11.50
N ALA A 139 -6.65 2.73 -11.44
CA ALA A 139 -6.84 3.80 -12.41
C ALA A 139 -5.57 4.66 -12.56
N PRO A 140 -4.41 4.07 -12.91
CA PRO A 140 -3.13 4.79 -13.01
C PRO A 140 -3.15 5.95 -14.03
N GLU A 141 -4.08 5.92 -14.97
CA GLU A 141 -4.33 6.95 -15.97
C GLU A 141 -5.12 8.16 -15.45
N ASP A 142 -5.88 8.03 -14.35
CA ASP A 142 -6.58 9.15 -13.71
C ASP A 142 -5.61 9.98 -12.86
N ARG A 143 -4.69 10.66 -13.56
CA ARG A 143 -3.61 11.44 -12.97
C ARG A 143 -4.13 12.59 -12.11
N GLU A 144 -5.26 13.18 -12.46
CA GLU A 144 -5.87 14.27 -11.70
C GLU A 144 -6.38 13.79 -10.34
N TRP A 145 -7.03 12.62 -10.30
CA TRP A 145 -7.48 12.08 -9.02
C TRP A 145 -6.32 11.69 -8.11
N ILE A 146 -5.31 10.99 -8.66
CA ILE A 146 -4.10 10.63 -7.92
C ILE A 146 -3.41 11.88 -7.37
N LYS A 147 -3.23 12.92 -8.20
CA LYS A 147 -2.63 14.19 -7.78
C LYS A 147 -3.44 14.87 -6.68
N GLY A 148 -4.77 14.91 -6.80
CA GLY A 148 -5.64 15.47 -5.76
C GLY A 148 -5.51 14.75 -4.41
N ARG A 149 -5.30 13.42 -4.42
CA ARG A 149 -5.02 12.65 -3.20
C ARG A 149 -3.63 12.93 -2.62
N ILE A 150 -2.60 13.16 -3.44
CA ILE A 150 -1.27 13.61 -2.99
C ILE A 150 -1.37 15.00 -2.33
N GLU A 151 -2.08 15.93 -2.98
CA GLU A 151 -2.29 17.28 -2.44
C GLU A 151 -3.05 17.25 -1.11
N ASN A 152 -4.07 16.39 -0.98
CA ASN A 152 -4.77 16.15 0.29
C ASN A 152 -3.82 15.67 1.39
N TYR A 153 -2.92 14.71 1.10
CA TYR A 153 -1.90 14.29 2.04
C TYR A 153 -1.00 15.47 2.45
N ASN A 154 -0.43 16.18 1.48
CA ASN A 154 0.52 17.27 1.72
C ASN A 154 -0.11 18.43 2.51
N ARG A 155 -1.38 18.76 2.27
CA ARG A 155 -2.11 19.79 3.00
C ARG A 155 -2.28 19.45 4.47
N HIS A 156 -2.45 18.18 4.80
CA HIS A 156 -2.90 17.73 6.12
C HIS A 156 -1.88 16.90 6.91
N ALA A 157 -0.73 16.57 6.31
CA ALA A 157 0.30 15.74 6.95
C ALA A 157 0.79 16.36 8.26
N ASP A 158 0.95 17.68 8.29
CA ASP A 158 1.54 18.44 9.39
C ASP A 158 0.51 19.14 10.31
N ASP A 159 -0.79 19.05 10.02
CA ASP A 159 -1.87 19.68 10.83
C ASP A 159 -1.83 19.28 12.32
N LYS A 160 -1.29 18.11 12.62
CA LYS A 160 -1.11 17.58 13.96
C LYS A 160 0.01 16.57 13.99
N LYS A 161 0.55 16.30 15.19
CA LYS A 161 1.52 15.21 15.37
C LYS A 161 0.88 13.87 15.02
N ARG A 162 1.30 13.29 13.89
CA ARG A 162 0.85 11.97 13.42
C ARG A 162 1.80 10.87 13.92
N PRO A 163 1.30 9.64 14.08
CA PRO A 163 2.15 8.46 14.28
C PRO A 163 3.03 8.22 13.04
N TRP A 164 3.97 7.29 13.13
CA TRP A 164 4.95 7.05 12.06
C TRP A 164 4.35 6.40 10.81
N PHE A 165 3.31 5.57 10.95
CA PHE A 165 2.79 4.75 9.86
C PHE A 165 2.20 5.50 8.65
N PRO A 166 1.55 6.69 8.76
CA PRO A 166 0.99 7.35 7.57
C PRO A 166 2.07 7.86 6.62
N LEU A 167 3.18 8.39 7.14
CA LEU A 167 4.33 8.80 6.30
C LEU A 167 4.90 7.61 5.54
N TRP A 168 5.09 6.49 6.23
CA TRP A 168 5.60 5.27 5.60
C TRP A 168 4.63 4.69 4.58
N TYR A 169 3.33 4.76 4.85
CA TYR A 169 2.31 4.34 3.90
C TYR A 169 2.25 5.28 2.68
N PHE A 170 2.43 6.60 2.87
CA PHE A 170 2.57 7.52 1.75
C PHE A 170 3.78 7.20 0.88
N TRP A 171 4.94 6.93 1.48
CA TRP A 171 6.11 6.44 0.74
C TRP A 171 5.88 5.10 0.04
N LEU A 172 5.04 4.21 0.59
CA LEU A 172 4.60 3.00 -0.12
C LEU A 172 3.83 3.37 -1.39
N CYS A 173 2.86 4.28 -1.30
CA CYS A 173 2.13 4.78 -2.46
C CYS A 173 3.09 5.35 -3.51
N LEU A 174 4.03 6.19 -3.10
CA LEU A 174 5.04 6.76 -3.99
C LEU A 174 5.94 5.69 -4.63
N SER A 175 6.09 4.51 -4.04
CA SER A 175 6.91 3.44 -4.64
C SER A 175 6.18 2.69 -5.76
N GLU A 176 4.86 2.82 -5.83
CA GLU A 176 3.97 2.05 -6.72
C GLU A 176 3.21 2.92 -7.74
N MET A 177 3.21 4.24 -7.53
CA MET A 177 2.56 5.25 -8.38
C MET A 177 3.28 5.47 -9.72
N PRO A 178 2.62 5.94 -10.79
CA PRO A 178 3.30 6.48 -11.97
C PRO A 178 4.46 7.42 -11.64
N LEU A 179 5.61 7.24 -12.30
CA LEU A 179 6.87 7.89 -11.91
C LEU A 179 6.78 9.40 -11.96
N GLU A 180 6.12 9.94 -12.98
CA GLU A 180 5.98 11.37 -13.23
C GLU A 180 5.26 12.08 -12.07
N LEU A 181 4.32 11.39 -11.41
CA LEU A 181 3.60 11.93 -10.25
C LEU A 181 4.40 11.74 -8.95
N ALA A 182 5.15 10.64 -8.84
CA ALA A 182 5.91 10.33 -7.64
C ALA A 182 7.19 11.16 -7.50
N LEU A 183 7.87 11.49 -8.60
CA LEU A 183 9.20 12.13 -8.61
C LEU A 183 9.28 13.41 -7.76
N PRO A 184 8.34 14.39 -7.88
CA PRO A 184 8.41 15.60 -7.07
C PRO A 184 8.33 15.33 -5.56
N GLU A 185 7.53 14.34 -5.17
CA GLU A 185 7.36 13.98 -3.76
C GLU A 185 8.55 13.15 -3.25
N ILE A 186 9.12 12.27 -4.07
CA ILE A 186 10.37 11.56 -3.75
C ILE A 186 11.49 12.57 -3.51
N GLU A 187 11.62 13.57 -4.38
CA GLU A 187 12.62 14.65 -4.24
C GLU A 187 12.43 15.44 -2.95
N ARG A 188 11.18 15.82 -2.62
CA ARG A 188 10.85 16.52 -1.38
C ARG A 188 11.29 15.74 -0.13
N HIS A 189 11.21 14.41 -0.17
CA HIS A 189 11.57 13.54 0.95
C HIS A 189 12.99 12.96 0.85
N ARG A 190 13.79 13.32 -0.16
CA ARG A 190 15.07 12.67 -0.50
C ARG A 190 16.02 12.53 0.68
N GLU A 191 16.32 13.62 1.39
CA GLU A 191 17.26 13.61 2.52
C GLU A 191 16.80 12.63 3.61
N GLU A 192 15.50 12.63 3.93
CA GLU A 192 14.96 11.70 4.92
C GLU A 192 15.03 10.26 4.43
N LEU A 193 14.62 10.01 3.17
CA LEU A 193 14.66 8.68 2.57
C LEU A 193 16.08 8.10 2.58
N GLU A 194 17.09 8.87 2.18
CA GLU A 194 18.50 8.47 2.22
C GLU A 194 18.95 8.12 3.64
N LYS A 195 18.59 8.95 4.62
CA LYS A 195 18.90 8.72 6.02
C LYS A 195 18.26 7.44 6.56
N LYS A 196 17.02 7.13 6.18
CA LYS A 196 16.36 5.87 6.56
C LYS A 196 16.98 4.67 5.84
N LEU A 197 17.30 4.81 4.56
CA LEU A 197 17.89 3.74 3.75
C LEU A 197 19.22 3.25 4.33
N ARG A 198 20.06 4.18 4.83
CA ARG A 198 21.37 3.87 5.45
C ARG A 198 21.26 3.33 6.88
N ARG A 199 20.06 3.33 7.48
CA ARG A 199 19.85 2.92 8.87
C ARG A 199 19.83 1.39 8.99
N SER A 200 20.29 0.89 10.14
CA SER A 200 20.04 -0.48 10.57
C SER A 200 18.87 -0.56 11.55
N TYR A 201 18.05 -1.61 11.44
CA TYR A 201 16.79 -1.79 12.16
C TYR A 201 16.89 -2.99 13.10
N VAL A 202 16.33 -2.86 14.32
CA VAL A 202 16.35 -3.92 15.34
C VAL A 202 15.45 -5.09 14.94
N MET A 203 15.74 -6.31 15.38
CA MET A 203 14.94 -7.50 15.02
C MET A 203 14.47 -8.25 16.27
N ASN A 204 14.08 -7.49 17.30
CA ASN A 204 13.91 -7.99 18.67
C ASN A 204 12.55 -8.68 18.89
N SER A 205 11.49 -8.21 18.25
CA SER A 205 10.14 -8.79 18.37
C SER A 205 9.68 -9.49 17.08
N PRO A 206 8.67 -10.38 17.14
CA PRO A 206 8.04 -10.94 15.94
C PRO A 206 7.51 -9.85 14.98
N GLN A 207 6.99 -8.75 15.54
CA GLN A 207 6.53 -7.61 14.76
C GLN A 207 7.69 -6.91 14.04
N ASP A 208 8.81 -6.66 14.73
CA ASP A 208 10.01 -6.08 14.10
C ASP A 208 10.51 -6.95 12.96
N ARG A 209 10.51 -8.27 13.16
CA ARG A 209 10.99 -9.24 12.16
C ARG A 209 10.10 -9.30 10.92
N ALA A 210 8.81 -9.07 11.07
CA ALA A 210 7.89 -8.97 9.94
C ALA A 210 8.01 -7.61 9.24
N LEU A 211 8.07 -6.51 10.00
CA LEU A 211 7.93 -5.16 9.49
C LEU A 211 9.24 -4.56 8.96
N HIS A 212 10.36 -4.67 9.67
CA HIS A 212 11.58 -3.96 9.27
C HIS A 212 12.16 -4.40 7.93
N PRO A 213 12.21 -5.70 7.57
CA PRO A 213 12.60 -6.10 6.22
C PRO A 213 11.68 -5.52 5.16
N LEU A 214 10.37 -5.44 5.42
CA LEU A 214 9.41 -4.81 4.53
C LEU A 214 9.74 -3.33 4.31
N LEU A 215 9.93 -2.57 5.40
CA LEU A 215 10.28 -1.15 5.34
C LEU A 215 11.57 -0.89 4.54
N ILE A 216 12.58 -1.75 4.72
CA ILE A 216 13.82 -1.66 3.95
C ILE A 216 13.57 -1.92 2.46
N CYS A 217 12.80 -2.95 2.12
CA CYS A 217 12.43 -3.23 0.73
C CYS A 217 11.60 -2.09 0.11
N MET A 218 10.70 -1.47 0.87
CA MET A 218 9.96 -0.30 0.41
C MET A 218 10.89 0.86 0.07
N LEU A 219 11.84 1.19 0.96
CA LEU A 219 12.83 2.23 0.71
C LEU A 219 13.69 1.90 -0.50
N ARG A 220 14.13 0.64 -0.64
CA ARG A 220 14.86 0.16 -1.82
C ARG A 220 14.05 0.41 -3.09
N ASN A 221 12.80 -0.06 -3.12
CA ASN A 221 11.93 0.07 -4.29
C ASN A 221 11.72 1.54 -4.63
N LEU A 222 11.38 2.38 -3.65
CA LEU A 222 11.18 3.82 -3.81
C LEU A 222 12.42 4.54 -4.33
N MET A 223 13.57 4.31 -3.70
CA MET A 223 14.82 4.97 -4.07
C MET A 223 15.32 4.50 -5.43
N SER A 224 15.19 3.20 -5.75
CA SER A 224 15.62 2.64 -7.04
C SER A 224 14.90 3.23 -8.26
N ARG A 225 13.81 3.99 -8.05
CA ARG A 225 13.10 4.73 -9.09
C ARG A 225 13.87 5.94 -9.61
N LEU A 226 14.83 6.44 -8.82
CA LEU A 226 15.71 7.54 -9.18
C LEU A 226 16.92 7.00 -9.95
N PRO A 227 17.29 7.57 -11.11
CA PRO A 227 18.39 7.06 -11.95
C PRO A 227 19.71 6.83 -11.20
N GLU A 228 20.09 7.77 -10.32
CA GLU A 228 21.31 7.73 -9.51
C GLU A 228 21.31 6.62 -8.43
N TYR A 229 20.14 6.06 -8.12
CA TYR A 229 19.95 4.95 -7.18
C TYR A 229 19.45 3.67 -7.85
N ALA A 230 19.40 3.61 -9.19
CA ALA A 230 18.90 2.44 -9.93
C ALA A 230 19.64 1.14 -9.56
N TRP A 231 20.90 1.25 -9.15
CA TRP A 231 21.74 0.13 -8.67
C TRP A 231 21.23 -0.52 -7.36
N LEU A 232 20.29 0.12 -6.65
CA LEU A 232 19.61 -0.47 -5.49
C LEU A 232 18.61 -1.55 -5.89
N SER A 233 18.17 -1.57 -7.16
CA SER A 233 17.25 -2.58 -7.65
C SER A 233 17.83 -3.98 -7.44
N GLY A 234 17.01 -4.88 -6.86
CA GLY A 234 17.42 -6.24 -6.53
C GLY A 234 18.34 -6.39 -5.33
N ARG A 235 18.76 -5.31 -4.65
CA ARG A 235 19.56 -5.41 -3.42
C ARG A 235 18.80 -6.12 -2.31
N LEU A 236 19.54 -6.94 -1.56
CA LEU A 236 19.00 -7.80 -0.52
C LEU A 236 19.02 -7.11 0.84
N VAL A 237 18.08 -7.52 1.70
CA VAL A 237 18.12 -7.18 3.12
C VAL A 237 19.08 -8.13 3.82
N LEU A 238 20.13 -7.58 4.44
CA LEU A 238 21.13 -8.33 5.17
C LEU A 238 20.87 -8.24 6.67
N LEU A 239 21.15 -9.34 7.37
CA LEU A 239 21.20 -9.36 8.84
C LEU A 239 22.67 -9.23 9.27
N ASN A 240 22.95 -8.25 10.12
CA ASN A 240 24.27 -8.10 10.70
C ASN A 240 24.53 -9.28 11.66
N PRO A 241 25.57 -10.09 11.45
CA PRO A 241 25.84 -11.25 12.30
C PRO A 241 26.23 -10.88 13.74
N LYS A 242 26.68 -9.65 13.99
CA LYS A 242 27.11 -9.21 15.32
C LYS A 242 25.96 -8.81 16.24
N ASP A 243 24.99 -8.06 15.73
CA ASP A 243 23.91 -7.46 16.52
C ASP A 243 22.50 -7.85 16.05
N GLY A 244 22.40 -8.68 15.00
CA GLY A 244 21.14 -9.19 14.45
C GLY A 244 20.30 -8.13 13.73
N ARG A 245 20.80 -6.90 13.53
CA ARG A 245 20.03 -5.82 12.92
C ARG A 245 19.92 -6.01 11.40
N ALA A 246 18.75 -5.69 10.86
CA ALA A 246 18.50 -5.68 9.42
C ALA A 246 18.97 -4.37 8.77
N ARG A 247 19.58 -4.44 7.59
CA ARG A 247 19.95 -3.29 6.76
C ARG A 247 19.91 -3.66 5.28
N LEU A 248 19.83 -2.67 4.39
CA LEU A 248 20.01 -2.92 2.96
C LEU A 248 21.48 -3.22 2.64
N ASP A 249 21.73 -4.10 1.68
CA ASP A 249 23.02 -4.23 1.04
C ASP A 249 23.35 -2.97 0.23
N MET A 250 24.26 -2.16 0.75
CA MET A 250 24.69 -0.88 0.18
C MET A 250 26.11 -0.95 -0.41
N GLU A 251 26.71 -2.14 -0.51
CA GLU A 251 28.04 -2.26 -1.12
C GLU A 251 27.92 -2.06 -2.62
N GLU A 252 28.38 -0.91 -3.13
CA GLU A 252 28.47 -0.64 -4.57
C GLU A 252 29.21 -1.79 -5.26
N VAL A 253 28.60 -2.38 -6.29
CA VAL A 253 29.33 -3.30 -7.16
C VAL A 253 30.43 -2.49 -7.79
N LYS A 254 31.68 -2.69 -7.35
CA LYS A 254 32.84 -2.19 -8.09
C LYS A 254 32.81 -2.89 -9.44
N THR A 255 32.31 -2.19 -10.46
CA THR A 255 32.52 -2.61 -11.85
C THR A 255 34.01 -2.61 -12.08
N ALA A 256 34.58 -3.80 -12.23
CA ALA A 256 35.98 -4.02 -12.61
C ALA A 256 36.21 -3.56 -14.05
#